data_AF-A0A7W1N1F1-F1
#
_entry.id   AF-A0A7W1N1F1-F1
#
_cell.length_a   1.000
_cell.length_b   1.000
_cell.length_c   1.000
_cell.angle_alpha   90.00
_cell.angle_beta   90.00
_cell.angle_gamma   90.00
#
_symmetry.space_group_name_H-M   'P 1'
#
loop_
_entity.id
_entity.type
_entity.pdbx_description
1 polymer ?
#
loop_
_entity_poly.entity_id
_entity_poly.type
_entity_poly.pdbx_seq_one_letter_code
_entity_poly.pdbx_strand_id
1 'polypeptide(L)' 'MSTRKPQPSDWLAASDVAELFNWPISRAENVVRKIASQPGELRQIDGVRRIFIERRALDERIRRGNT' A
#
# COMPACT_ATOMS: atom_id res chain seq x y z
N MET A 1 23.12 -8.95 -5.97
CA MET A 1 21.71 -8.88 -5.53
C MET A 1 21.06 -7.69 -6.22
N SER A 2 20.34 -7.90 -7.32
CA SER A 2 19.71 -6.80 -8.08
C SER A 2 18.56 -6.22 -7.27
N THR A 3 18.71 -4.99 -6.80
CA THR A 3 17.61 -4.14 -6.36
C THR A 3 16.74 -3.81 -7.57
N ARG A 4 15.89 -4.76 -7.98
CA ARG A 4 14.84 -4.49 -8.97
C ARG A 4 14.03 -3.33 -8.41
N LYS A 5 14.05 -2.19 -9.09
CA LYS A 5 13.13 -1.09 -8.82
C LYS A 5 11.70 -1.67 -8.80
N PRO A 6 10.86 -1.29 -7.82
CA PRO A 6 9.47 -1.73 -7.79
C PRO A 6 8.82 -1.37 -9.13
N GLN A 7 8.20 -2.36 -9.77
CA GLN A 7 7.47 -2.14 -11.01
C GLN A 7 6.16 -1.43 -10.69
N PRO A 8 5.52 -0.74 -11.65
CA PRO A 8 4.24 -0.07 -11.43
C PRO A 8 3.15 -0.99 -10.84
N SER A 9 3.19 -2.28 -11.17
CA SER A 9 2.31 -3.33 -10.64
C SER A 9 2.54 -3.69 -9.17
N ASP A 10 3.67 -3.27 -8.59
CA ASP A 10 3.99 -3.50 -7.18
C ASP A 10 3.37 -2.43 -6.27
N TRP A 11 2.80 -1.36 -6.82
CA TRP A 11 2.14 -0.32 -6.04
C TRP A 11 0.63 -0.57 -5.99
N LEU A 12 0.09 -0.57 -4.78
CA LEU A 12 -1.33 -0.79 -4.52
C LEU A 12 -1.93 0.47 -3.90
N ALA A 13 -3.10 0.88 -4.39
CA ALA A 13 -3.90 1.88 -3.72
C ALA A 13 -4.64 1.25 -2.53
N ALA A 14 -5.15 2.09 -1.62
CA ALA A 14 -5.99 1.62 -0.52
C ALA A 14 -7.23 0.84 -0.99
N SER A 15 -7.78 1.14 -2.17
CA SER A 15 -8.87 0.38 -2.80
C SER A 15 -8.45 -1.05 -3.14
N ASP A 16 -7.29 -1.22 -3.78
CA ASP A 16 -6.78 -2.55 -4.13
C ASP A 16 -6.52 -3.38 -2.87
N VAL A 17 -6.01 -2.75 -1.81
CA VAL A 17 -5.81 -3.41 -0.51
C VAL A 17 -7.15 -3.79 0.13
N ALA A 18 -8.16 -2.93 0.04
CA ALA A 18 -9.50 -3.23 0.55
C ALA A 18 -10.09 -4.46 -0.14
N GLU A 19 -9.95 -4.55 -1.46
CA GLU A 19 -10.44 -5.69 -2.25
C GLU A 19 -9.64 -6.97 -1.96
N LEU A 20 -8.30 -6.90 -1.95
CA LEU A 20 -7.43 -8.06 -1.72
C LEU A 20 -7.66 -8.74 -0.36
N PHE A 21 -7.93 -7.95 0.68
CA PHE A 21 -8.11 -8.45 2.04
C PHE A 21 -9.58 -8.50 2.47
N ASN A 22 -10.52 -8.18 1.57
CA ASN A 22 -11.94 -8.03 1.85
C ASN A 22 -12.20 -7.15 3.09
N TRP A 23 -11.51 -6.02 3.16
CA TRP A 23 -11.58 -5.07 4.27
C TRP A 23 -12.41 -3.85 3.91
N PRO A 24 -13.03 -3.17 4.90
CA PRO A 24 -13.57 -1.84 4.69
C PRO A 24 -12.50 -0.87 4.18
N ILE A 25 -12.84 -0.02 3.21
CA ILE A 25 -11.90 0.95 2.62
C ILE A 25 -11.20 1.81 3.68
N SER A 26 -11.92 2.24 4.73
CA SER A 26 -11.36 3.04 5.82
C SER A 26 -10.29 2.29 6.63
N ARG A 27 -10.43 0.96 6.77
CA ARG A 27 -9.42 0.10 7.40
C ARG A 27 -8.18 -0.01 6.51
N ALA A 28 -8.39 -0.24 5.21
CA ALA A 28 -7.30 -0.29 4.24
C ALA A 28 -6.55 1.04 4.17
N GLU A 29 -7.24 2.18 4.12
CA GLU A 29 -6.61 3.51 4.17
C GLU A 29 -5.78 3.73 5.44
N ASN A 30 -6.27 3.29 6.60
CA ASN A 30 -5.53 3.40 7.86
C ASN A 30 -4.26 2.53 7.84
N VAL A 31 -4.35 1.31 7.32
CA VAL A 31 -3.20 0.41 7.16
C VAL A 31 -2.19 1.00 6.19
N VAL A 32 -2.65 1.43 5.01
CA VAL A 32 -1.83 2.07 3.99
C VAL A 32 -1.15 3.31 4.55
N ARG A 33 -1.85 4.22 5.24
CA ARG A 33 -1.27 5.40 5.90
C ARG A 33 -0.22 5.05 6.96
N LYS A 34 -0.49 4.03 7.79
CA LYS A 34 0.43 3.59 8.85
C LYS A 34 1.73 3.00 8.29
N ILE A 35 1.66 2.34 7.14
CA ILE A 35 2.85 1.79 6.49
C ILE A 35 3.54 2.86 5.63
N ALA A 36 2.76 3.68 4.93
CA ALA A 36 3.18 4.87 4.20
C ALA A 36 3.72 6.01 5.10
N SER A 37 3.80 5.79 6.41
CA SER A 37 4.49 6.70 7.34
C SER A 37 6.00 6.77 7.07
N GLN A 38 6.56 5.81 6.31
CA GLN A 38 7.71 6.04 5.42
C GLN A 38 7.15 6.39 4.05
N PRO A 39 7.59 7.48 3.39
CA PRO A 39 6.82 8.20 2.37
C PRO A 39 6.20 7.24 1.35
N GLY A 40 4.97 6.80 1.62
CA GLY A 40 4.17 6.10 0.63
C GLY A 40 3.96 7.07 -0.49
N GLU A 41 4.09 6.60 -1.73
CA GLU A 41 4.07 7.48 -2.87
C GLU A 41 2.67 8.12 -2.95
N LEU A 42 2.57 9.37 -2.51
CA LEU A 42 1.38 10.19 -2.67
C LEU A 42 1.31 10.55 -4.15
N ARG A 43 0.50 9.81 -4.91
CA ARG A 43 0.29 10.08 -6.33
C ARG A 43 -1.06 10.74 -6.52
N GLN A 44 -1.06 11.81 -7.31
CA GLN A 44 -2.29 12.42 -7.76
C GLN A 44 -2.73 11.71 -9.05
N ILE A 45 -3.90 11.10 -9.02
CA ILE A 45 -4.51 10.44 -10.19
C ILE A 45 -5.87 11.10 -10.40
N ASP A 46 -6.10 11.62 -11.61
CA ASP A 46 -7.35 12.30 -12.00
C ASP A 46 -7.74 13.44 -11.05
N GLY A 47 -6.75 14.19 -10.54
CA GLY A 47 -6.96 15.28 -9.59
C GLY A 47 -7.15 14.83 -8.13
N VAL A 48 -7.34 13.53 -7.87
CA VAL A 48 -7.53 12.96 -6.54
C VAL A 48 -6.18 12.50 -5.96
N ARG A 49 -5.84 12.97 -4.77
CA ARG A 49 -4.67 12.47 -4.04
C ARG A 49 -4.96 11.07 -3.53
N ARG A 50 -4.25 10.07 -4.06
CA ARG A 50 -4.33 8.68 -3.59
C ARG A 50 -2.99 8.27 -2.98
N ILE A 51 -3.08 7.49 -1.91
CA ILE A 51 -1.90 6.96 -1.22
C ILE A 51 -1.62 5.58 -1.80
N PHE A 52 -0.40 5.39 -2.30
CA PHE A 52 0.07 4.11 -2.77
C PHE A 52 1.04 3.49 -1.78
N ILE A 53 0.99 2.17 -1.68
CA ILE A 53 1.89 1.36 -0.89
C ILE A 53 2.53 0.30 -1.77
N GLU A 54 3.83 0.04 -1.56
CA GLU A 54 4.47 -1.10 -2.18
C GLU A 54 3.91 -2.41 -1.59
N ARG A 55 3.44 -3.32 -2.44
CA ARG A 55 2.90 -4.63 -2.07
C ARG A 55 3.82 -5.38 -1.12
N ARG A 56 5.14 -5.33 -1.35
CA ARG A 56 6.12 -5.96 -0.45
C ARG A 56 6.09 -5.38 0.96
N ALA A 57 6.02 -4.06 1.10
CA ALA A 57 5.93 -3.40 2.39
C ALA A 57 4.62 -3.77 3.13
N LEU A 58 3.53 -3.90 2.37
CA LEU A 58 2.26 -4.41 2.89
C LEU A 58 2.38 -5.85 3.39
N ASP A 59 2.91 -6.76 2.57
CA ASP A 59 3.12 -8.17 2.92
C ASP A 59 4.02 -8.32 4.15
N GLU A 60 5.10 -7.54 4.24
CA GLU A 60 5.96 -7.50 5.42
C GLU A 60 5.23 -7.00 6.66
N ARG A 61 4.41 -5.95 6.55
CA ARG A 61 3.64 -5.45 7.69
C ARG A 61 2.62 -6.47 8.18
N ILE A 62 1.92 -7.14 7.26
CA ILE A 62 0.94 -8.18 7.59
C ILE A 62 1.65 -9.35 8.25
N ARG A 63 2.77 -9.81 7.69
CA ARG A 63 3.58 -10.88 8.28
C ARG A 63 4.04 -10.53 9.70
N ARG A 64 4.53 -9.30 9.92
CA ARG A 64 4.96 -8.82 11.24
C ARG A 64 3.82 -8.57 12.23
N GLY A 65 2.62 -8.25 11.76
CA GLY A 65 1.45 -8.00 12.60
C GLY A 65 0.72 -9.27 13.05
N ASN A 66 1.14 -10.44 12.58
CA ASN A 66 0.54 -11.75 12.88
C ASN A 66 1.42 -12.62 13.78
N THR A 67 2.48 -12.04 14.37
CA THR A 67 3.34 -12.64 15.42
C THR A 67 3.15 -11.82 16.69
#